data_AF-A0A381XQB6-F1
#
_entry.id   AF-A0A381XQB6-F1
#
_cell.length_a   1.000
_cell.length_b   1.000
_cell.length_c   1.000
_cell.angle_alpha   90.00
_cell.angle_beta   90.00
_cell.angle_gamma   90.00
#
_symmetry.space_group_name_H-M   'P 1'
#
loop_
_entity.id
_entity.type
_entity.pdbx_description
1 polymer ?
#
loop_
_entity_poly.entity_id
_entity_poly.type
_entity_poly.pdbx_seq_one_letter_code
_entity_poly.pdbx_strand_id
1 'polypeptide(L)'
;MLSIFVEASCNRYVRDECRFCHVYPPLKPILGSREDWHMMPDTARLMAEKIRSIVPLKDLAKKEINLTGGEASQNPHIVEIYEIF
;
A
#
# COMPACT_ATOMS: atom_id res chain seq x y z
N MET A 1 -8.07 -11.70 6.01
CA MET A 1 -7.19 -10.53 5.99
C MET A 1 -7.04 -10.07 4.55
N LEU A 2 -7.22 -8.77 4.32
CA LEU A 2 -6.80 -8.11 3.09
C LEU A 2 -5.50 -7.35 3.37
N SER A 3 -4.47 -7.55 2.53
CA SER A 3 -3.25 -6.75 2.62
C SER A 3 -3.27 -5.73 1.48
N ILE A 4 -3.25 -4.44 1.83
CA ILE A 4 -3.34 -3.33 0.88
C ILE A 4 -1.97 -2.70 0.75
N PHE A 5 -1.45 -2.66 -0.48
CA PHE A 5 -0.17 -2.04 -0.80
C PHE A 5 -0.36 -0.52 -0.94
N VAL A 6 0.11 0.25 0.02
CA VAL A 6 -0.10 1.71 0.09
C VAL A 6 1.15 2.54 -0.18
N GLU A 7 2.33 1.91 -0.14
CA GLU A 7 3.61 2.61 -0.28
C GLU A 7 4.63 1.76 -1.02
N ALA A 8 5.30 2.29 -2.03
CA ALA A 8 6.41 1.61 -2.69
C ALA A 8 7.79 1.97 -2.14
N SER A 9 7.93 3.13 -1.50
CA SER A 9 9.14 3.57 -0.81
C SER A 9 9.47 2.71 0.39
N CYS A 10 10.76 2.59 0.70
CA CYS A 10 11.23 2.16 2.01
C CYS A 10 12.58 2.81 2.30
N ASN A 11 12.74 3.40 3.48
CA ASN A 11 14.02 3.93 3.96
C ASN A 11 15.15 2.88 3.90
N ARG A 12 14.84 1.59 4.10
CA ARG A 12 15.81 0.50 4.02
C ARG A 12 16.22 0.13 2.59
N TYR A 13 15.43 0.46 1.57
CA TYR A 13 15.86 0.31 0.17
C TYR A 13 17.00 1.28 -0.16
N VAL A 14 16.90 2.52 0.35
CA VAL A 14 17.90 3.57 0.11
C VAL A 14 19.21 3.29 0.83
N ARG A 15 19.14 2.65 2.00
CA ARG A 15 20.31 2.33 2.84
C ARG A 15 20.95 0.98 2.54
N ASP A 16 20.41 0.22 1.57
CA ASP A 16 20.81 -1.17 1.29
C ASP A 16 20.74 -2.10 2.52
N GLU A 17 19.81 -1.78 3.43
CA GLU A 17 19.56 -2.56 4.65
C GLU A 17 18.50 -3.65 4.40
N CYS A 18 17.80 -3.59 3.27
CA CYS A 18 16.70 -4.49 2.92
C CYS A 18 17.15 -5.65 2.00
N ARG A 19 18.01 -6.54 2.51
CA ARG A 19 18.70 -7.56 1.70
C ARG A 19 17.82 -8.71 1.18
N PHE A 20 16.66 -8.92 1.79
CA PHE A 20 15.77 -10.06 1.50
C PHE A 20 14.37 -9.62 1.07
N CYS A 21 14.17 -8.33 0.77
CA CYS A 21 12.87 -7.89 0.26
C CYS A 21 12.71 -8.29 -1.20
N HIS A 22 11.70 -9.11 -1.47
CA HIS A 22 11.37 -9.58 -2.82
C HIS A 22 10.53 -8.57 -3.63
N VAL A 23 10.12 -7.47 -3.01
CA VAL A 23 9.13 -6.54 -3.57
C VAL A 23 9.79 -5.37 -4.31
N TYR A 24 10.94 -4.87 -3.84
CA TYR A 24 11.62 -3.73 -4.45
C TYR A 24 12.21 -4.00 -5.85
N PRO A 25 12.96 -5.10 -6.08
CA PRO A 25 13.57 -5.36 -7.40
C PRO A 25 12.57 -5.36 -8.58
N PRO A 26 11.38 -5.99 -8.50
CA PRO A 26 10.41 -5.96 -9.59
C PRO A 26 9.67 -4.62 -9.74
N LEU A 27 9.54 -3.82 -8.69
CA LEU A 27 8.82 -2.54 -8.74
C LEU A 27 9.69 -1.39 -9.28
N LYS A 28 11.00 -1.44 -9.04
CA LYS A 28 11.97 -0.39 -9.41
C LYS A 28 11.86 0.10 -10.87
N PRO A 29 11.67 -0.75 -11.91
CA PRO A 29 11.57 -0.28 -13.30
C PRO A 29 10.27 0.45 -13.63
N ILE A 30 9.20 0.17 -12.87
CA ILE A 30 7.84 0.68 -13.13
C ILE A 30 7.62 2.02 -12.42
N LEU A 31 8.37 2.25 -11.34
CA LEU A 31 8.25 3.41 -10.47
C LEU A 31 9.32 4.48 -10.78
N GLY A 32 9.42 4.85 -12.05
CA GLY A 32 10.40 5.81 -12.57
C GLY A 32 10.28 7.24 -12.03
N SER A 33 9.13 7.57 -11.42
CA SER A 33 8.91 8.80 -10.66
C SER A 33 8.57 8.43 -9.21
N ARG A 34 9.02 9.24 -8.24
CA ARG A 34 8.67 9.06 -6.81
C ARG A 34 7.20 9.42 -6.52
N GLU A 35 6.55 10.13 -7.43
CA GLU A 35 5.17 10.58 -7.26
C GLU A 35 4.19 9.40 -7.32
N ASP A 36 4.57 8.32 -8.02
CA ASP A 36 3.78 7.09 -8.15
C ASP A 36 3.99 6.10 -6.99
N TRP A 37 4.79 6.46 -5.99
CA TRP A 37 5.11 5.55 -4.87
C TRP A 37 4.01 5.52 -3.81
N HIS A 38 3.24 6.60 -3.71
CA HIS A 38 2.25 6.81 -2.67
C HIS A 38 0.84 6.50 -3.19
N MET A 39 0.11 5.61 -2.52
CA MET A 39 -1.33 5.56 -2.72
C MET A 39 -1.95 6.89 -2.29
N MET A 40 -2.74 7.50 -3.17
CA MET A 40 -3.49 8.73 -2.86
C MET A 40 -4.82 8.39 -2.18
N PRO A 41 -5.37 9.29 -1.33
CA PRO A 41 -6.67 9.09 -0.69
C PRO A 41 -7.81 8.78 -1.66
N ASP A 42 -7.84 9.41 -2.84
CA ASP A 42 -8.87 9.12 -3.86
C ASP A 42 -8.78 7.70 -4.40
N THR A 43 -7.56 7.17 -4.57
CA THR A 43 -7.35 5.76 -4.92
C THR A 43 -7.82 4.83 -3.80
N ALA A 44 -7.54 5.19 -2.54
CA ALA A 44 -8.01 4.42 -1.39
C ALA A 44 -9.55 4.40 -1.30
N ARG A 45 -10.23 5.54 -1.52
CA ARG A 45 -11.70 5.63 -1.57
C ARG A 45 -12.28 4.71 -2.64
N LEU A 46 -11.76 4.79 -3.86
CA LEU A 46 -12.19 3.94 -4.96
C LEU A 46 -11.96 2.45 -4.65
N MET A 47 -10.85 2.11 -4.00
CA MET A 47 -10.55 0.73 -3.61
C MET A 47 -11.51 0.24 -2.51
N ALA A 48 -11.79 1.06 -1.49
CA ALA A 48 -12.73 0.73 -0.43
C ALA A 48 -14.14 0.48 -0.97
N GLU A 49 -14.61 1.28 -1.93
CA GLU A 49 -15.89 1.07 -2.62
C GLU A 49 -15.93 -0.28 -3.35
N LYS A 50 -14.87 -0.63 -4.08
CA LYS A 50 -14.76 -1.92 -4.78
C LYS A 50 -14.67 -3.11 -3.82
N ILE A 51 -13.96 -2.98 -2.71
CA ILE A 51 -13.90 -4.02 -1.68
C ILE A 51 -15.29 -4.27 -1.10
N ARG A 52 -16.07 -3.21 -0.84
CA ARG A 52 -17.44 -3.32 -0.30
C ARG A 52 -18.41 -3.97 -1.29
N SER A 53 -18.22 -3.77 -2.60
CA SER A 53 -19.11 -4.33 -3.63
C SER A 53 -18.88 -5.81 -3.94
N ILE A 54 -17.71 -6.37 -3.59
CA ILE A 54 -17.33 -7.76 -3.86
C ILE A 54 -17.42 -8.59 -2.56
N VAL A 55 -18.36 -9.53 -2.49
CA VAL A 55 -18.67 -10.29 -1.26
C VAL A 55 -17.43 -10.93 -0.60
N PRO A 56 -16.58 -11.70 -1.30
CA PRO A 56 -15.39 -12.27 -0.69
C PRO A 56 -14.42 -11.24 -0.12
N LEU A 57 -14.25 -10.09 -0.78
CA LEU A 57 -13.36 -9.02 -0.31
C LEU A 57 -13.94 -8.32 0.91
N LYS A 58 -15.23 -7.95 0.86
CA LYS A 58 -15.95 -7.37 2.00
C LYS A 58 -15.83 -8.25 3.25
N ASP A 59 -15.97 -9.57 3.11
CA ASP A 59 -15.91 -10.48 4.25
C ASP A 59 -14.47 -10.67 4.77
N LEU A 60 -13.45 -10.58 3.89
CA LEU A 60 -12.06 -10.53 4.33
C LEU A 60 -11.71 -9.22 5.03
N ALA A 61 -12.25 -8.10 4.57
CA ALA A 61 -12.05 -6.76 5.12
C ALA A 61 -12.58 -6.63 6.55
N LYS A 62 -13.75 -7.23 6.84
CA LYS A 62 -14.31 -7.27 8.21
C LYS A 62 -13.44 -7.99 9.23
N LYS A 63 -12.55 -8.89 8.77
CA LYS A 63 -11.65 -9.63 9.66
C LYS A 63 -10.44 -8.78 10.01
N GLU A 64 -9.73 -8.30 8.99
CA GLU A 64 -8.50 -7.54 9.15
C GLU A 64 -8.10 -6.91 7.82
N ILE A 65 -7.70 -5.64 7.89
CA ILE A 65 -7.01 -4.93 6.81
C ILE A 65 -5.60 -4.60 7.30
N ASN A 66 -4.60 -5.02 6.54
CA ASN A 66 -3.20 -4.74 6.79
C ASN A 66 -2.69 -3.75 5.73
N LEU A 67 -2.32 -2.54 6.14
CA LEU A 67 -1.67 -1.57 5.27
C LEU A 67 -0.18 -1.90 5.18
N THR A 68 0.31 -2.18 3.98
CA THR A 68 1.68 -2.67 3.73
C THR A 68 2.28 -1.98 2.51
N GLY A 69 3.50 -2.34 2.15
CA GLY A 69 4.23 -1.68 1.08
C GLY A 69 5.70 -2.06 1.06
N GLY A 70 6.54 -1.09 0.73
CA GLY A 70 7.87 -0.98 1.31
C GLY A 70 7.74 -0.66 2.80
N GLU A 71 7.57 0.62 3.13
CA GLU A 71 7.31 1.10 4.49
C GLU A 71 6.05 1.97 4.52
N ALA A 72 4.91 1.38 4.87
CA ALA A 72 3.61 2.05 4.81
C ALA A 72 3.56 3.38 5.58
N SER A 73 4.32 3.50 6.68
CA SER A 73 4.38 4.73 7.47
C SER A 73 5.07 5.91 6.75
N GLN A 74 5.69 5.68 5.59
CA GLN A 74 6.27 6.73 4.76
C GLN A 74 5.29 7.35 3.78
N ASN A 75 4.09 6.78 3.62
CA ASN A 75 3.05 7.41 2.82
C ASN A 75 2.57 8.69 3.54
N PRO A 76 2.69 9.89 2.92
CA PRO A 76 2.33 11.15 3.56
C PRO A 76 0.83 11.26 3.90
N HIS A 77 0.00 10.42 3.30
CA HIS A 77 -1.45 10.35 3.48
C HIS A 77 -1.89 9.16 4.34
N ILE A 78 -0.97 8.42 4.98
CA ILE A 78 -1.28 7.14 5.65
C ILE A 78 -2.42 7.24 6.68
N VAL A 79 -2.53 8.36 7.40
CA VAL A 79 -3.61 8.59 8.37
C VAL A 79 -4.96 8.72 7.68
N GLU A 80 -5.05 9.52 6.60
CA GLU A 80 -6.28 9.66 5.82
C GLU A 80 -6.68 8.34 5.14
N ILE A 81 -5.69 7.57 4.64
CA ILE A 81 -5.92 6.23 4.08
C ILE A 81 -6.45 5.27 5.14
N TYR A 82 -5.90 5.30 6.36
CA TYR A 82 -6.39 4.49 7.47
C TYR A 82 -7.85 4.81 7.82
N GLU A 83 -8.25 6.08 7.80
CA GLU A 83 -9.64 6.48 8.09
C GLU A 83 -10.66 6.05 7.02
N ILE A 84 -10.20 5.79 5.79
CA ILE A 84 -11.05 5.38 4.67
C ILE A 84 -11.49 3.90 4.77
N PHE A 85 -10.60 3.03 5.25
CA PHE A 85 -10.77 1.58 5.27
C PHE A 85 -11.47 1.08 6.53
#